data_AF-A0A2E7CJI7-F1
#
_entry.id   AF-A0A2E7CJI7-F1
#
_cell.length_a   1.000
_cell.length_b   1.000
_cell.length_c   1.000
_cell.angle_alpha   90.00
_cell.angle_beta   90.00
_cell.angle_gamma   90.00
#
_symmetry.space_group_name_H-M   'P 1'
#
loop_
_entity.id
_entity.type
_entity.pdbx_description
1 polymer ?
#
loop_
_entity_poly.entity_id
_entity_poly.type
_entity_poly.pdbx_seq_one_letter_code
_entity_poly.pdbx_strand_id
1 'polypeptide(L)'
;MISANVDAFNNDDAFSTNRIVDDLSSQIDGNTQTFVTSAAFSNSSLMVYWNGVYQRTGVEITIIDSRTFQTQFMAPVGSVIVVVYTQI
;
A
#
# COMPACT_ATOMS: atom_id res chain seq x y z
N MET A 1 -20.21 -13.71 -49.31
CA MET A 1 -18.83 -13.90 -48.81
C MET A 1 -18.73 -13.18 -47.49
N ILE A 2 -18.12 -13.88 -46.54
CA ILE A 2 -17.99 -13.54 -45.12
C ILE A 2 -17.08 -12.32 -44.96
N SER A 3 -17.47 -11.39 -44.09
CA SER A 3 -16.61 -10.89 -43.02
C SER A 3 -17.46 -10.11 -42.02
N ALA A 4 -17.77 -10.78 -40.92
CA ALA A 4 -18.07 -10.09 -39.67
C ALA A 4 -16.77 -9.42 -39.22
N ASN A 5 -16.77 -8.10 -39.08
CA ASN A 5 -15.73 -7.45 -38.28
C ASN A 5 -16.26 -7.33 -36.86
N VAL A 6 -15.71 -8.20 -36.04
CA VAL A 6 -15.95 -8.39 -34.62
C VAL A 6 -15.26 -7.25 -33.89
N ASP A 7 -16.04 -6.25 -33.45
CA ASP A 7 -15.58 -5.28 -32.44
C ASP A 7 -16.23 -5.58 -31.07
N ALA A 8 -16.54 -6.86 -30.84
CA ALA A 8 -16.96 -7.39 -29.53
C ALA A 8 -15.76 -8.02 -28.81
N PHE A 9 -14.71 -7.25 -28.52
CA PHE A 9 -13.60 -7.64 -27.63
C PHE A 9 -12.85 -6.43 -27.03
N ASN A 10 -13.56 -5.40 -26.54
CA ASN A 10 -12.96 -4.64 -25.44
C ASN A 10 -13.38 -5.34 -24.15
N ASN A 11 -12.59 -6.38 -23.85
CA ASN A 11 -12.62 -7.18 -22.64
C ASN A 11 -13.06 -6.38 -21.42
N ASP A 12 -14.03 -6.95 -20.72
CA ASP A 12 -14.15 -6.95 -19.26
C ASP A 12 -12.79 -6.91 -18.55
N ASP A 13 -12.83 -6.46 -17.29
CA ASP A 13 -11.75 -6.45 -16.29
C ASP A 13 -10.89 -5.17 -16.30
N ALA A 14 -10.81 -4.38 -15.23
CA ALA A 14 -11.30 -4.56 -13.87
C ALA A 14 -11.32 -3.18 -13.21
N PHE A 15 -12.03 -3.04 -12.09
CA PHE A 15 -11.89 -1.95 -11.13
C PHE A 15 -10.56 -1.18 -11.31
N SER A 16 -10.60 0.09 -11.70
CA SER A 16 -9.51 1.01 -11.39
C SER A 16 -9.52 1.19 -9.87
N THR A 17 -9.15 0.13 -9.15
CA THR A 17 -8.81 0.22 -7.75
C THR A 17 -7.51 0.98 -7.80
N ASN A 18 -7.53 2.25 -7.43
CA ASN A 18 -6.37 3.10 -7.34
C ASN A 18 -5.45 2.60 -6.21
N ARG A 19 -4.98 1.36 -6.33
CA ARG A 19 -4.31 0.60 -5.29
C ARG A 19 -2.82 0.73 -5.53
N ILE A 20 -2.14 1.34 -4.57
CA ILE A 20 -0.71 1.60 -4.60
C ILE A 20 -0.02 0.56 -3.72
N VAL A 21 1.15 0.11 -4.16
CA VAL A 21 2.09 -0.69 -3.38
C VAL A 21 3.36 0.14 -3.25
N ASP A 22 3.69 0.54 -2.03
CA ASP A 22 4.87 1.33 -1.73
C ASP A 22 5.87 0.50 -0.91
N ASP A 23 7.13 0.52 -1.34
CA ASP A 23 8.25 0.06 -0.52
C ASP A 23 8.82 1.24 0.27
N LEU A 24 8.65 1.21 1.58
CA LEU A 24 9.10 2.25 2.51
C LEU A 24 10.41 1.87 3.22
N SER A 25 11.08 0.81 2.79
CA SER A 25 12.29 0.30 3.44
C SER A 25 13.46 1.30 3.42
N SER A 26 13.45 2.24 2.48
CA SER A 26 14.41 3.35 2.42
C SER A 26 14.30 4.34 3.59
N GLN A 27 13.18 4.33 4.32
CA GLN A 27 12.95 5.19 5.50
C GLN A 27 13.44 4.56 6.81
N ILE A 28 13.92 3.30 6.76
CA ILE A 28 14.34 2.55 7.95
C ILE A 28 15.80 2.85 8.26
N ASP A 29 16.05 3.48 9.41
CA ASP A 29 17.39 3.78 9.95
C ASP A 29 17.68 3.06 11.28
N GLY A 30 16.78 2.16 11.71
CA GLY A 30 16.84 1.49 13.01
C GLY A 30 16.14 2.24 14.15
N ASN A 31 15.75 3.50 13.93
CA ASN A 31 15.07 4.35 14.90
C ASN A 31 13.72 4.88 14.42
N THR A 32 13.48 4.92 13.10
CA THR A 32 12.22 5.36 12.49
C THR A 32 11.05 4.52 12.98
N GLN A 33 10.04 5.21 13.52
CA GLN A 33 8.71 4.66 13.83
C GLN A 33 7.60 5.38 13.07
N THR A 34 7.93 6.42 12.29
CA THR A 34 6.96 7.19 11.50
C THR A 34 7.30 7.01 10.03
N PHE A 35 6.32 6.58 9.25
CA PHE A 35 6.49 6.29 7.83
C PHE A 35 5.54 7.15 7.01
N VAL A 36 6.03 7.61 5.86
CA VAL A 36 5.29 8.46 4.94
C VAL A 36 5.10 7.75 3.61
N THR A 37 3.86 7.65 3.15
CA THR A 37 3.52 7.04 1.86
C THR A 37 3.71 8.03 0.69
N SER A 38 3.90 7.48 -0.50
CA SER A 38 4.10 8.25 -1.74
C SER A 38 2.87 9.09 -2.10
N ALA A 39 1.68 8.61 -1.73
CA ALA A 39 0.40 9.25 -2.00
C ALA A 39 -0.55 9.18 -0.79
N ALA A 40 -1.58 10.03 -0.81
CA ALA A 40 -2.64 9.99 0.20
C ALA A 40 -3.45 8.69 0.08
N PHE A 41 -3.80 8.09 1.21
CA PHE A 41 -4.55 6.85 1.30
C PHE A 41 -5.86 7.04 2.07
N SER A 42 -6.85 6.20 1.75
CA SER A 42 -8.02 6.03 2.61
C SER A 42 -7.63 5.24 3.85
N ASN A 43 -7.92 5.78 5.05
CA ASN A 43 -7.51 5.18 6.32
C ASN A 43 -7.91 3.69 6.48
N SER A 44 -9.07 3.30 5.95
CA SER A 44 -9.56 1.91 6.04
C SER A 44 -8.89 0.95 5.05
N SER A 45 -8.10 1.48 4.11
CA SER A 45 -7.45 0.70 3.05
C SER A 45 -5.98 0.37 3.31
N LEU A 46 -5.36 1.02 4.30
CA LEU A 46 -3.94 0.84 4.60
C LEU A 46 -3.66 -0.56 5.16
N MET A 47 -2.86 -1.33 4.43
CA MET A 47 -2.28 -2.59 4.85
C MET A 47 -0.77 -2.43 4.96
N VAL A 48 -0.20 -2.76 6.11
CA VAL A 48 1.25 -2.64 6.35
C VAL A 48 1.83 -4.04 6.53
N TYR A 49 2.93 -4.33 5.84
CA TYR A 49 3.67 -5.57 5.93
C TYR A 49 5.11 -5.28 6.33
N TRP A 50 5.54 -5.87 7.44
CA TRP A 50 6.93 -5.81 7.90
C TRP A 50 7.57 -7.19 7.71
N ASN A 51 8.63 -7.26 6.90
CA ASN A 51 9.30 -8.51 6.50
C ASN A 51 8.30 -9.57 5.99
N GLY A 52 7.25 -9.13 5.28
CA GLY A 52 6.18 -9.98 4.75
C GLY A 52 5.06 -10.32 5.75
N VAL A 53 5.17 -9.91 7.03
CA VAL A 53 4.15 -10.16 8.05
C VAL A 53 3.22 -8.96 8.17
N TYR A 54 1.91 -9.22 8.04
CA TYR A 54 0.87 -8.20 8.18
C TYR A 54 0.82 -7.62 9.60
N GLN A 55 0.76 -6.29 9.69
CA GLN A 55 0.65 -5.51 10.93
C GLN A 55 -0.76 -4.91 11.05
N ARG A 56 -1.39 -5.03 12.22
CA ARG A 56 -2.80 -4.63 12.40
C ARG A 56 -2.89 -3.16 12.74
N THR A 57 -3.72 -2.45 11.96
CA THR A 57 -4.15 -1.09 12.27
C THR A 57 -4.94 -1.05 13.57
N GLY A 58 -4.60 -0.10 14.45
CA GLY A 58 -5.16 0.05 15.80
C GLY A 58 -4.44 -0.77 16.88
N VAL A 59 -3.49 -1.64 16.52
CA VAL A 59 -2.66 -2.41 17.47
C VAL A 59 -1.18 -2.10 17.25
N GLU A 60 -0.60 -2.59 16.16
CA GLU A 60 0.80 -2.33 15.82
C GLU A 60 0.97 -1.06 14.98
N ILE A 61 -0.06 -0.67 14.22
CA ILE A 61 -0.05 0.50 13.34
C ILE A 61 -1.03 1.56 13.83
N THR A 62 -0.58 2.80 13.92
CA THR A 62 -1.41 3.97 14.24
C THR A 62 -1.38 4.96 13.07
N ILE A 63 -2.52 5.22 12.44
CA ILE A 63 -2.61 6.21 11.36
C ILE A 63 -2.62 7.61 11.97
N ILE A 64 -1.76 8.50 11.46
CA ILE A 64 -1.62 9.87 11.94
C ILE A 64 -2.42 10.82 11.04
N ASP A 65 -2.24 10.69 9.72
CA ASP A 65 -2.96 11.45 8.70
C ASP A 65 -3.09 10.63 7.41
N SER A 66 -3.58 11.23 6.32
CA SER A 66 -3.81 10.54 5.07
C SER A 66 -2.55 10.10 4.33
N ARG A 67 -1.35 10.41 4.82
CA ARG A 67 -0.07 9.98 4.23
C ARG A 67 0.91 9.39 5.24
N THR A 68 0.59 9.49 6.52
CA THR A 68 1.53 9.19 7.60
C THR A 68 0.92 8.19 8.56
N PHE A 69 1.71 7.17 8.91
CA PHE A 69 1.39 6.25 9.99
C PHE A 69 2.60 6.03 10.89
N GLN A 70 2.34 5.53 12.08
CA GLN A 70 3.34 5.13 13.05
C GLN A 70 3.25 3.65 13.36
N THR A 71 4.40 3.05 13.65
CA THR A 71 4.53 1.69 14.17
C THR A 71 4.77 1.73 15.67
N GLN A 72 4.26 0.76 16.41
CA GLN A 72 4.58 0.56 17.84
C GLN A 72 5.93 -0.14 18.07
N PHE A 73 6.65 -0.43 16.98
CA PHE A 73 7.95 -1.09 16.98
C PHE A 73 8.94 -0.27 16.14
N MET A 74 10.23 -0.38 16.49
CA MET A 74 11.32 0.18 15.70
C MET A 74 11.82 -0.90 14.73
N ALA A 75 11.70 -0.65 13.43
CA ALA A 75 12.19 -1.60 12.42
C ALA A 75 13.73 -1.56 12.39
N PRO A 76 14.44 -2.68 12.64
CA PRO A 76 15.90 -2.71 12.53
C PRO A 76 16.38 -2.40 11.11
N VAL A 77 17.56 -1.80 10.98
CA VAL A 77 18.23 -1.58 9.68
C VAL A 77 18.28 -2.88 8.87
N GLY A 78 17.93 -2.80 7.59
CA GLY A 78 17.85 -3.96 6.70
C GLY A 78 16.52 -4.71 6.73
N SER A 79 15.55 -4.28 7.56
CA SER A 79 14.17 -4.73 7.44
C SER A 79 13.50 -4.21 6.16
N VAL A 80 12.40 -4.84 5.80
CA VAL A 80 11.54 -4.44 4.68
C VAL A 80 10.18 -4.01 5.21
N ILE A 81 9.72 -2.83 4.82
CA ILE A 81 8.33 -2.39 5.05
C ILE A 81 7.70 -2.10 3.70
N VAL A 82 6.64 -2.87 3.40
CA VAL A 82 5.81 -2.65 2.22
C VAL A 82 4.42 -2.29 2.70
N VAL A 83 3.82 -1.29 2.07
CA VAL A 83 2.43 -0.93 2.32
C VAL A 83 1.61 -1.07 1.06
N VAL A 84 0.34 -1.40 1.25
CA VAL A 84 -0.63 -1.50 0.17
C VAL A 84 -1.88 -0.74 0.59
N TYR A 85 -2.37 0.16 -0.26
CA TYR A 85 -3.52 1.01 0.08
C TYR A 85 -4.26 1.52 -1.16
N THR A 86 -5.48 2.01 -0.97
CA THR A 86 -6.23 2.72 -2.00
C THR A 86 -5.98 4.22 -1.87
N GLN A 87 -5.50 4.85 -2.94
CA GLN A 87 -5.24 6.27 -2.99
C GLN A 87 -6.55 7.08 -3.10
N ILE A 88 -6.55 8.25 -2.44
CA ILE A 88 -7.62 9.26 -2.46
C ILE A 88 -7.14 10.59 -3.03
#